data_AF-A0A538QWE8-F1
#
_entry.id   AF-A0A538QWE8-F1
#
_cell.length_a   1.000
_cell.length_b   1.000
_cell.length_c   1.000
_cell.angle_alpha   90.00
_cell.angle_beta   90.00
_cell.angle_gamma   90.00
#
_symmetry.space_group_name_H-M   'P 1'
#
loop_
_entity.id
_entity.type
_entity.pdbx_description
1 polymer ?
#
loop_
_entity_poly.entity_id
_entity_poly.type
_entity_poly.pdbx_seq_one_letter_code
_entity_poly.pdbx_strand_id
1 'polypeptide(L)'
;MLLNHFKSKGYGATDDSDRKRTRQAQRAREIYDQRIADGFELVTLAGDLNGCPGEGPLAPLLGDGVLTDIMAHPKFVGDGRPGTHGNGTKSSKLDYILMSPRLAESVLAGGIERRGVWGGKHGDLFPHLDQMRSPADAASDHAALWAEWNA
;
A
#
# COMPACT_ATOMS: atom_id res chain seq x y z
N MET A 1 -10.30 -3.31 -10.65
CA MET A 1 -9.19 -3.37 -9.67
C MET A 1 -7.97 -4.05 -10.30
N LEU A 2 -6.77 -3.51 -10.06
CA LEU A 2 -5.47 -4.03 -10.50
C LEU A 2 -4.63 -4.42 -9.26
N LEU A 3 -4.67 -5.70 -8.87
CA LEU A 3 -3.90 -6.21 -7.73
C LEU A 3 -2.47 -6.54 -8.13
N ASN A 4 -1.50 -6.12 -7.32
CA ASN A 4 -0.08 -6.34 -7.59
C ASN A 4 0.72 -6.69 -6.34
N HIS A 5 1.83 -7.38 -6.55
CA HIS A 5 2.90 -7.57 -5.56
C HIS A 5 4.24 -7.39 -6.30
N PHE A 6 4.93 -6.28 -6.06
CA PHE A 6 6.17 -5.94 -6.78
C PHE A 6 7.40 -6.61 -6.18
N LYS A 7 8.52 -6.58 -6.91
CA LYS A 7 9.78 -7.18 -6.46
C LYS A 7 10.15 -6.63 -5.08
N SER A 8 10.29 -7.54 -4.11
CA SER A 8 10.69 -7.20 -2.75
C SER A 8 12.02 -6.45 -2.68
N LYS A 9 12.14 -5.56 -1.69
CA LYS A 9 13.41 -4.95 -1.26
C LYS A 9 14.38 -6.01 -0.70
N GLY A 10 13.86 -7.13 -0.21
CA GLY A 10 14.67 -8.25 0.23
C GLY A 10 15.28 -9.04 -0.93
N TYR A 11 16.47 -9.57 -0.68
CA TYR A 11 17.19 -10.53 -1.51
C TYR A 11 17.62 -10.03 -2.90
N GLY A 12 18.89 -10.25 -3.22
CA GLY A 12 19.52 -9.81 -4.47
C GLY A 12 20.12 -8.39 -4.38
N ALA A 13 20.69 -7.91 -5.48
CA ALA A 13 21.23 -6.56 -5.56
C ALA A 13 20.10 -5.52 -5.54
N THR A 14 20.30 -4.43 -4.81
CA THR A 14 19.33 -3.33 -4.68
C THR A 14 18.99 -2.76 -6.05
N ASP A 15 19.99 -2.43 -6.86
CA ASP A 15 19.81 -1.81 -8.19
C ASP A 15 19.00 -2.69 -9.14
N ASP A 16 19.21 -4.00 -9.12
CA ASP A 16 18.44 -4.94 -9.92
C ASP A 16 16.98 -5.03 -9.47
N SER A 17 16.77 -5.01 -8.15
CA SER A 17 15.44 -5.02 -7.56
C SER A 17 14.68 -3.73 -7.88
N ASP A 18 15.35 -2.58 -7.75
CA ASP A 18 14.82 -1.26 -8.11
C ASP A 18 14.46 -1.20 -9.59
N ARG A 19 15.38 -1.59 -10.48
CA ARG A 19 15.14 -1.61 -11.93
C ARG A 19 13.97 -2.53 -12.28
N LYS A 20 13.78 -3.65 -11.57
CA LYS A 20 12.63 -4.54 -11.77
C LYS A 20 11.33 -3.89 -11.25
N ARG A 21 11.34 -3.28 -10.07
CA ARG A 21 10.18 -2.54 -9.53
C ARG A 21 9.76 -1.39 -10.47
N THR A 22 10.71 -0.63 -11.01
CA THR A 22 10.42 0.44 -11.96
C THR A 22 9.66 -0.08 -13.19
N ARG A 23 10.12 -1.19 -13.78
CA ARG A 23 9.41 -1.82 -14.92
C ARG A 23 8.02 -2.31 -14.55
N GLN A 24 7.84 -2.85 -13.34
CA GLN A 24 6.53 -3.29 -12.85
C GLN A 24 5.59 -2.10 -12.64
N ALA A 25 6.07 -1.01 -12.04
CA ALA A 25 5.32 0.22 -11.84
C ALA A 25 4.91 0.86 -13.18
N GLN A 26 5.83 0.95 -14.14
CA GLN A 26 5.55 1.42 -15.50
C GLN A 26 4.46 0.58 -16.15
N ARG A 27 4.60 -0.75 -16.14
CA ARG A 27 3.61 -1.62 -16.77
C ARG A 27 2.25 -1.54 -16.11
N ALA A 28 2.20 -1.44 -14.78
CA ALA A 28 0.94 -1.30 -14.06
C ALA A 28 0.28 0.05 -14.36
N ARG A 29 1.07 1.12 -14.53
CA ARG A 29 0.59 2.43 -14.96
C ARG A 29 0.01 2.41 -16.37
N GLU A 30 0.70 1.80 -17.33
CA GLU A 30 0.20 1.63 -18.70
C GLU A 30 -1.15 0.90 -18.73
N ILE A 31 -1.30 -0.14 -17.92
CA ILE A 31 -2.57 -0.88 -17.82
C ILE A 31 -3.66 0.01 -17.19
N TYR A 32 -3.34 0.77 -16.15
CA TYR A 32 -4.27 1.74 -15.57
C TYR A 32 -4.73 2.76 -16.61
N ASP A 33 -3.80 3.39 -17.33
CA ASP A 33 -4.11 4.41 -18.34
C ASP A 33 -4.96 3.82 -19.47
N GLN A 34 -4.69 2.58 -19.90
CA GLN A 34 -5.53 1.88 -20.85
C GLN A 34 -6.96 1.70 -20.34
N ARG A 35 -7.16 1.34 -19.06
CA ARG A 35 -8.52 1.21 -18.50
C ARG A 35 -9.24 2.55 -18.44
N ILE A 36 -8.55 3.64 -18.15
CA ILE A 36 -9.14 4.98 -18.24
C ILE A 36 -9.55 5.28 -19.70
N ALA A 37 -8.68 4.98 -20.67
CA ALA A 37 -8.97 5.17 -22.09
C ALA A 37 -10.14 4.29 -22.60
N ASP A 38 -10.30 3.10 -22.04
CA ASP A 38 -11.42 2.20 -22.32
C ASP A 38 -12.75 2.67 -21.67
N GLY A 39 -12.74 3.77 -20.92
CA GLY A 39 -13.92 4.39 -20.32
C GLY A 39 -14.23 3.96 -18.88
N PHE A 40 -13.33 3.23 -18.21
CA PHE A 40 -13.52 2.91 -16.79
C PHE A 40 -13.18 4.13 -15.92
N GLU A 41 -14.13 4.60 -15.12
CA GLU A 41 -13.90 5.74 -14.20
C GLU A 41 -13.39 5.31 -12.83
N LEU A 42 -13.83 4.15 -12.34
CA LEU A 42 -13.54 3.63 -11.00
C LEU A 42 -12.45 2.57 -11.07
N VAL A 43 -11.20 3.01 -11.09
CA VAL A 43 -10.03 2.12 -11.20
C VAL A 43 -9.16 2.30 -9.98
N THR A 44 -8.77 1.18 -9.38
CA THR A 44 -7.78 1.14 -8.31
C THR A 44 -6.64 0.19 -8.66
N LEU A 45 -5.43 0.55 -8.24
CA LEU A 45 -4.23 -0.29 -8.21
C LEU A 45 -3.84 -0.48 -6.74
N ALA A 46 -3.80 -1.74 -6.28
CA ALA A 46 -3.60 -2.03 -4.87
C ALA A 46 -2.67 -3.23 -4.62
N GLY A 47 -2.01 -3.23 -3.47
CA GLY A 47 -1.19 -4.34 -2.96
C GLY A 47 0.17 -3.89 -2.42
N ASP A 48 1.05 -4.87 -2.20
CA ASP A 48 2.42 -4.63 -1.73
C ASP A 48 3.32 -4.21 -2.92
N LEU A 49 3.55 -2.91 -3.05
CA LEU A 49 4.36 -2.34 -4.12
C LEU A 49 5.85 -2.30 -3.76
N ASN A 50 6.22 -2.70 -2.54
CA ASN A 50 7.61 -2.86 -2.09
C ASN A 50 8.52 -1.64 -2.34
N GLY A 51 7.95 -0.43 -2.32
CA GLY A 51 8.66 0.83 -2.47
C GLY A 51 8.04 1.91 -1.61
N CYS A 52 8.85 2.84 -1.10
CA CYS A 52 8.36 3.95 -0.29
C CYS A 52 8.20 5.22 -1.14
N PRO A 53 7.38 6.19 -0.71
CA PRO A 53 7.24 7.45 -1.42
C PRO A 53 8.59 8.15 -1.53
N GLY A 54 8.90 8.71 -2.70
CA GLY A 54 10.20 9.35 -2.98
C GLY A 54 11.33 8.38 -3.34
N GLU A 55 11.14 7.06 -3.21
CA GLU A 55 12.06 6.07 -3.78
C GLU A 55 11.71 5.93 -5.27
N GLY A 56 12.64 6.33 -6.15
CA GLY A 56 12.45 6.42 -7.60
C GLY A 56 11.66 5.30 -8.30
N PRO A 57 11.72 4.01 -7.87
CA PRO A 57 11.00 2.93 -8.55
C PRO A 57 9.48 3.06 -8.62
N LEU A 58 8.83 3.79 -7.69
CA LEU A 58 7.38 4.02 -7.73
C LEU A 58 6.98 5.34 -8.39
N ALA A 59 7.93 6.12 -8.91
CA ALA A 59 7.65 7.38 -9.59
C ALA A 59 6.59 7.28 -10.71
N PRO A 60 6.51 6.20 -11.52
CA PRO A 60 5.44 6.07 -12.53
C PRO A 60 4.01 6.07 -11.96
N LEU A 61 3.85 5.68 -10.69
CA LEU A 61 2.55 5.60 -10.01
C LEU A 61 2.30 6.79 -9.07
N LEU A 62 3.35 7.33 -8.44
CA LEU A 62 3.24 8.34 -7.39
C LEU A 62 3.72 9.73 -7.81
N GLY A 63 4.36 9.87 -8.98
CA GLY A 63 5.14 11.05 -9.34
C GLY A 63 4.37 12.18 -10.01
N ASP A 64 3.24 11.89 -10.67
CA ASP A 64 2.47 12.87 -11.45
C ASP A 64 1.19 13.36 -10.75
N GLY A 65 0.85 12.78 -9.59
CA GLY A 65 -0.32 13.15 -8.80
C GLY A 65 -1.67 12.73 -9.39
N VAL A 66 -1.70 11.91 -10.44
CA VAL A 66 -2.97 11.44 -11.04
C VAL A 66 -3.68 10.44 -10.12
N LEU A 67 -2.92 9.54 -9.51
CA LEU A 67 -3.44 8.55 -8.59
C LEU A 67 -3.44 9.09 -7.16
N THR A 68 -4.56 8.95 -6.46
CA THR A 68 -4.66 9.28 -5.04
C THR A 68 -4.36 8.04 -4.20
N ASP A 69 -3.33 8.11 -3.35
CA ASP A 69 -3.09 7.10 -2.30
C ASP A 69 -4.09 7.29 -1.17
N ILE A 70 -4.75 6.21 -0.74
CA ILE A 70 -5.66 6.26 0.41
C ILE A 70 -4.99 6.87 1.66
N MET A 71 -3.70 6.60 1.91
CA MET A 71 -3.02 7.14 3.10
C MET A 71 -2.80 8.66 3.04
N ALA A 72 -2.94 9.27 1.86
CA ALA A 72 -2.90 10.71 1.65
C ALA A 72 -4.30 11.34 1.53
N HIS A 73 -5.36 10.51 1.55
CA HIS A 73 -6.73 10.97 1.39
C HIS A 73 -7.23 11.67 2.68
N PRO A 74 -7.99 12.79 2.60
CA PRO A 74 -8.45 13.52 3.79
C PRO A 74 -9.34 12.72 4.76
N LYS A 75 -9.99 11.65 4.27
CA LYS A 75 -10.84 10.76 5.08
C LYS A 75 -10.09 9.56 5.67
N PHE A 76 -8.77 9.48 5.48
CA PHE A 76 -7.95 8.43 6.08
C PHE A 76 -7.64 8.75 7.54
N VAL A 77 -7.87 7.77 8.41
CA VAL A 77 -7.54 7.86 9.83
C VAL A 77 -6.34 6.95 10.10
N GLY A 78 -5.17 7.57 10.22
CA GLY A 78 -3.93 6.89 10.59
C GLY A 78 -3.66 6.92 12.09
N ASP A 79 -2.69 6.13 12.52
CA ASP A 79 -2.21 6.01 13.90
C ASP A 79 -0.84 6.67 14.13
N GLY A 80 -0.42 7.55 13.20
CA GLY A 80 0.90 8.18 13.21
C GLY A 80 2.03 7.29 12.67
N ARG A 81 1.73 6.05 12.27
CA ARG A 81 2.69 5.10 11.67
C ARG A 81 2.26 4.78 10.24
N PRO A 82 2.87 5.42 9.23
CA PRO A 82 2.43 5.24 7.84
C PRO A 82 2.91 3.92 7.22
N GLY A 83 3.78 3.17 7.90
CA GLY A 83 4.20 1.85 7.41
C GLY A 83 3.19 0.76 7.70
N THR A 84 3.11 -0.20 6.80
CA THR A 84 2.28 -1.41 6.95
C THR A 84 3.10 -2.59 7.42
N HIS A 85 4.36 -2.70 7.01
CA HIS A 85 5.23 -3.82 7.40
C HIS A 85 5.89 -3.62 8.78
N GLY A 86 5.94 -4.69 9.57
CA GLY A 86 6.62 -4.76 10.87
C GLY A 86 6.15 -3.67 11.85
N ASN A 87 7.05 -2.75 12.20
CA ASN A 87 6.78 -1.70 13.19
C ASN A 87 6.04 -0.47 12.62
N GLY A 88 5.67 -0.48 11.34
CA GLY A 88 4.93 0.60 10.69
C GLY A 88 5.70 1.92 10.55
N THR A 89 7.03 1.85 10.44
CA THR A 89 7.88 3.02 10.20
C THR A 89 7.65 3.62 8.81
N LYS A 90 8.08 4.87 8.58
CA LYS A 90 7.97 5.52 7.25
C LYS A 90 8.64 4.71 6.12
N SER A 91 9.78 4.08 6.39
CA SER A 91 10.51 3.22 5.44
C SER A 91 9.87 1.85 5.19
N SER A 92 8.77 1.55 5.88
CA SER A 92 7.98 0.32 5.72
C SER A 92 6.55 0.60 5.22
N LYS A 93 6.32 1.77 4.61
CA LYS A 93 5.12 2.02 3.81
C LYS A 93 5.28 1.33 2.46
N LEU A 94 4.89 0.06 2.40
CA LEU A 94 5.07 -0.79 1.23
C LEU A 94 3.75 -1.10 0.53
N ASP A 95 2.64 -1.11 1.28
CA ASP A 95 1.31 -1.36 0.75
C ASP A 95 0.59 -0.06 0.37
N TYR A 96 -0.15 -0.13 -0.74
CA TYR A 96 -0.88 1.01 -1.30
C TYR A 96 -2.27 0.59 -1.77
N ILE A 97 -3.21 1.52 -1.66
CA ILE A 97 -4.46 1.53 -2.44
C ILE A 97 -4.44 2.86 -3.20
N LEU A 98 -4.06 2.78 -4.47
CA LEU A 98 -4.03 3.92 -5.39
C LEU A 98 -5.34 3.97 -6.16
N MET A 99 -5.92 5.15 -6.28
CA MET A 99 -7.28 5.35 -6.80
C MET A 99 -7.28 6.37 -7.95
N SER A 100 -8.10 6.11 -8.96
CA SER A 100 -8.46 7.13 -9.95
C SER A 100 -9.15 8.33 -9.26
N PRO A 101 -9.12 9.54 -9.86
CA PRO A 101 -9.76 10.72 -9.27
C PRO A 101 -11.23 10.49 -8.90
N ARG A 102 -12.01 9.87 -9.79
CA ARG A 102 -13.44 9.59 -9.58
C ARG A 102 -13.68 8.60 -8.44
N LEU A 103 -12.82 7.59 -8.29
CA LEU A 103 -12.90 6.68 -7.16
C LEU A 103 -12.53 7.39 -5.85
N ALA A 104 -11.50 8.23 -5.86
CA ALA A 104 -11.09 9.00 -4.68
C ALA A 104 -12.22 9.91 -4.15
N GLU A 105 -12.99 10.55 -5.05
CA GLU A 105 -14.17 11.35 -4.68
C GLU A 105 -15.23 10.56 -3.90
N SER A 106 -15.34 9.25 -4.15
CA SER A 106 -16.32 8.36 -3.53
C SER A 106 -15.89 7.75 -2.20
N VAL A 107 -14.62 7.97 -1.78
CA VAL A 107 -14.09 7.42 -0.52
C VAL A 107 -14.92 7.92 0.65
N LEU A 108 -15.26 7.00 1.57
CA LEU A 108 -15.96 7.26 2.81
C LEU A 108 -14.99 7.25 4.00
N ALA A 109 -14.08 6.27 4.04
CA ALA A 109 -13.11 6.11 5.11
C ALA A 109 -11.91 5.29 4.63
N GLY A 110 -10.84 5.32 5.42
CA GLY A 110 -9.69 4.43 5.24
C GLY A 110 -8.83 4.39 6.50
N GLY A 111 -8.02 3.35 6.64
CA GLY A 111 -7.19 3.18 7.81
C GLY A 111 -6.25 1.97 7.71
N ILE A 112 -5.61 1.66 8.83
CA ILE A 112 -4.74 0.48 8.96
C ILE A 112 -5.28 -0.37 10.11
N GLU A 113 -5.61 -1.63 9.83
CA GLU A 113 -5.94 -2.60 10.86
C GLU A 113 -4.67 -3.35 11.30
N ARG A 114 -4.26 -3.10 12.54
CA ARG A 114 -2.99 -3.60 13.10
C ARG A 114 -3.15 -4.76 14.07
N ARG A 115 -4.37 -5.12 14.46
CA ARG A 115 -4.58 -6.12 15.51
C ARG A 115 -4.15 -7.54 15.14
N GLY A 116 -3.88 -7.78 13.85
CA GLY A 116 -3.30 -9.02 13.34
C GLY A 116 -1.78 -9.02 13.17
N VAL A 117 -1.07 -7.94 13.49
CA VAL A 117 0.40 -7.86 13.40
C VAL A 117 1.04 -7.83 14.78
N TRP A 118 2.19 -8.49 14.96
CA TRP A 118 2.90 -8.55 16.25
C TRP A 118 3.29 -7.16 16.76
N GLY A 119 4.06 -6.39 15.99
CA GLY A 119 4.43 -5.01 16.36
C GLY A 119 5.43 -4.90 17.51
N GLY A 120 6.63 -4.42 17.21
CA GLY A 120 7.70 -4.27 18.20
C GLY A 120 8.32 -5.61 18.60
N LYS A 121 9.32 -5.55 19.49
CA LYS A 121 10.01 -6.75 19.97
C LYS A 121 9.10 -7.60 20.86
N HIS A 122 8.23 -6.95 21.65
CA HIS A 122 7.44 -7.57 22.69
C HIS A 122 5.94 -7.67 22.36
N GLY A 123 5.53 -7.24 21.16
CA GLY A 123 4.12 -7.27 20.78
C GLY A 123 3.29 -6.13 21.37
N ASP A 124 3.93 -5.13 21.95
CA ASP A 124 3.31 -4.05 22.72
C ASP A 124 3.11 -2.77 21.89
N LEU A 125 3.51 -2.79 20.62
CA LEU A 125 3.42 -1.61 19.76
C LEU A 125 1.99 -1.33 19.31
N PHE A 126 1.18 -2.37 19.15
CA PHE A 126 -0.19 -2.31 18.65
C PHE A 126 -1.10 -3.17 19.54
N PRO A 127 -2.38 -2.81 19.69
CA PRO A 127 -3.37 -3.73 20.26
C PRO A 127 -3.45 -5.01 19.42
N HIS A 128 -3.79 -6.15 20.01
CA HIS A 128 -3.93 -7.43 19.32
C HIS A 128 -5.38 -7.94 19.34
N LEU A 129 -5.70 -8.85 18.41
CA LEU A 129 -6.88 -9.72 18.55
C LEU A 129 -6.64 -10.72 19.69
N ASP A 130 -7.68 -11.08 20.45
CA ASP A 130 -7.57 -11.95 21.63
C ASP A 130 -6.91 -13.32 21.36
N GLN A 131 -6.98 -13.79 20.12
CA GLN A 131 -6.40 -15.06 19.69
C GLN A 131 -4.89 -14.98 19.43
N MET A 132 -4.33 -13.77 19.31
CA MET A 132 -2.92 -13.55 19.00
C MET A 132 -2.11 -13.48 20.30
N ARG A 133 -1.48 -14.60 20.69
CA ARG A 133 -0.80 -14.75 22.00
C ARG A 133 0.71 -14.74 21.88
N SER A 134 1.21 -14.93 20.66
CA SER A 134 2.62 -15.00 20.33
C SER A 134 2.88 -14.42 18.93
N PRO A 135 4.14 -14.12 18.57
CA PRO A 135 4.47 -13.68 17.20
C PRO A 135 4.06 -14.68 16.12
N ALA A 136 4.01 -15.98 16.44
CA ALA A 136 3.63 -17.02 15.50
C ALA A 136 2.13 -17.03 15.18
N ASP A 137 1.31 -16.39 16.02
CA ASP A 137 -0.13 -16.25 15.81
C ASP A 137 -0.47 -15.04 14.94
N ALA A 138 0.52 -14.20 14.59
CA ALA A 138 0.30 -13.05 13.74
C ALA A 138 -0.27 -13.49 12.38
N ALA A 139 -1.34 -12.81 11.95
CA ALA A 139 -1.98 -13.10 10.67
C ALA A 139 -1.08 -12.73 9.47
N SER A 140 -0.21 -11.74 9.67
CA SER A 140 0.79 -11.29 8.71
C SER A 140 1.85 -10.46 9.42
N ASP A 141 2.99 -10.25 8.76
CA ASP A 141 3.99 -9.22 9.08
C ASP A 141 3.64 -7.85 8.45
N HIS A 142 2.62 -7.79 7.61
CA HIS A 142 2.02 -6.56 7.07
C HIS A 142 0.64 -6.30 7.69
N ALA A 143 0.41 -5.08 8.16
CA ALA A 143 -0.89 -4.63 8.62
C ALA A 143 -1.84 -4.38 7.45
N ALA A 144 -3.12 -4.66 7.62
CA ALA A 144 -4.09 -4.54 6.54
C ALA A 144 -4.42 -3.06 6.29
N LEU A 145 -4.08 -2.58 5.10
CA LEU A 145 -4.53 -1.28 4.60
C LEU A 145 -5.93 -1.44 4.01
N TRP A 146 -6.87 -0.59 4.43
CA TRP A 146 -8.24 -0.66 3.96
C TRP A 146 -8.78 0.72 3.54
N ALA A 147 -9.76 0.68 2.66
CA ALA A 147 -10.51 1.83 2.17
C ALA A 147 -11.97 1.41 1.96
N GLU A 148 -12.87 2.33 2.25
CA GLU A 148 -14.32 2.19 2.05
C GLU A 148 -14.76 3.31 1.11
N TRP A 149 -15.65 3.00 0.16
CA TRP A 149 -16.18 3.97 -0.80
C TRP A 149 -17.60 3.60 -1.25
N ASN A 150 -18.33 4.58 -1.77
CA ASN A 150 -19.61 4.34 -2.44
C ASN A 150 -19.38 3.87 -3.88
N ALA A 151 -20.08 2.83 -4.29
CA ALA A 151 -20.09 2.33 -5.66
C ALA A 151 -21.25 2.91 -6.47
#